data_AF-A0A7C2G9Y8-F1
#
_entry.id   AF-A0A7C2G9Y8-F1
#
_cell.length_a   1.000
_cell.length_b   1.000
_cell.length_c   1.000
_cell.angle_alpha   90.00
_cell.angle_beta   90.00
_cell.angle_gamma   90.00
#
_symmetry.space_group_name_H-M   'P 1'
#
loop_
_entity.id
_entity.type
_entity.pdbx_description
1 polymer ?
#
loop_
_entity_poly.entity_id
_entity_poly.type
_entity_poly.pdbx_seq_one_letter_code
_entity_poly.pdbx_strand_id
1 'polypeptide(L)'
;MTFRNGSWRARLTVLGVFALGVALGALAMEFYQQSVRGRSSAGPPPRGESARERHLQYLVKELGLTPEQTENVRRILDETRQEFLQLRNEMRPRFEEIRRRSRERLRAVLTPEQQARFDELMRRMDEERERHRRDGPKEQ
;
A
#
# COMPACT_ATOMS: atom_id res chain seq x y z
N MET A 1 14.12 -59.78 -24.59
CA MET A 1 12.91 -59.05 -24.12
C MET A 1 13.18 -58.60 -22.69
N THR A 2 13.79 -57.43 -22.49
CA THR A 2 14.26 -56.94 -21.19
C THR A 2 13.33 -55.84 -20.64
N PHE A 3 13.04 -55.96 -19.35
CA PHE A 3 11.92 -55.36 -18.65
C PHE A 3 12.00 -53.82 -18.53
N ARG A 4 10.87 -53.17 -18.82
CA ARG A 4 10.62 -51.72 -18.79
C ARG A 4 10.14 -51.28 -17.40
N ASN A 5 11.06 -51.01 -16.48
CA ASN A 5 10.77 -50.56 -15.10
C ASN A 5 11.16 -49.08 -14.81
N GLY A 6 10.91 -48.17 -15.76
CA GLY A 6 11.37 -46.76 -15.67
C GLY A 6 10.36 -45.74 -15.12
N SER A 7 9.05 -46.04 -15.05
CA SER A 7 8.02 -45.01 -14.85
C SER A 7 7.87 -44.51 -13.41
N TRP A 8 8.07 -45.37 -12.40
CA TRP A 8 7.92 -44.97 -10.99
C TRP A 8 9.08 -44.09 -10.52
N ARG A 9 10.30 -44.40 -10.96
CA ARG A 9 11.51 -43.60 -10.67
C ARG A 9 11.38 -42.22 -11.31
N ALA A 10 10.89 -42.15 -12.56
CA ALA A 10 10.61 -40.88 -13.23
C ALA A 10 9.56 -40.04 -12.49
N ARG A 11 8.47 -40.66 -12.00
CA ARG A 11 7.44 -39.96 -11.20
C ARG A 11 8.01 -39.42 -9.89
N LEU A 12 8.85 -40.19 -9.20
CA LEU A 12 9.51 -39.74 -7.97
C LEU A 12 10.48 -38.58 -8.22
N THR A 13 11.23 -38.61 -9.32
CA THR A 13 12.12 -37.50 -9.68
C THR A 13 11.33 -36.23 -9.98
N VAL A 14 10.24 -36.34 -10.75
CA VAL A 14 9.37 -35.18 -11.06
C VAL A 14 8.73 -34.61 -9.79
N LEU A 15 8.21 -35.47 -8.91
CA LEU A 15 7.63 -35.03 -7.63
C LEU A 15 8.69 -34.38 -6.73
N GLY A 16 9.92 -34.92 -6.70
CA GLY A 16 11.03 -34.34 -5.95
C GLY A 16 11.40 -32.94 -6.44
N VAL A 17 11.54 -32.75 -7.77
CA VAL A 17 11.83 -31.44 -8.37
C VAL A 17 10.69 -30.44 -8.11
N PHE A 18 9.44 -30.88 -8.20
CA PHE A 18 8.28 -30.04 -7.92
C PHE A 18 8.24 -29.59 -6.44
N ALA A 19 8.46 -30.51 -5.50
CA ALA A 19 8.53 -30.20 -4.08
C ALA A 19 9.67 -29.23 -3.76
N LEU A 20 10.84 -29.41 -4.39
CA LEU A 20 11.97 -28.49 -4.25
C LEU A 20 11.63 -27.09 -4.78
N GLY A 21 10.94 -27.00 -5.91
CA GLY A 21 10.46 -25.74 -6.48
C GLY A 21 9.47 -25.01 -5.57
N VAL A 22 8.53 -25.73 -4.95
CA VAL A 22 7.58 -25.16 -3.97
C VAL A 22 8.31 -24.66 -2.73
N ALA A 23 9.28 -25.42 -2.21
CA ALA A 23 10.09 -25.03 -1.05
C ALA A 23 10.94 -23.78 -1.34
N LEU A 24 11.60 -23.73 -2.51
CA LEU A 24 12.34 -22.55 -2.98
C LEU A 24 11.42 -21.34 -3.16
N GLY A 25 10.21 -21.53 -3.70
CA GLY A 25 9.22 -20.47 -3.84
C GLY A 25 8.73 -19.92 -2.49
N ALA A 26 8.50 -20.79 -1.51
CA ALA A 26 8.10 -20.38 -0.16
C ALA A 26 9.22 -19.58 0.54
N LEU A 27 10.48 -20.02 0.44
CA LEU A 27 11.63 -19.31 1.00
C LEU A 27 11.88 -17.96 0.32
N ALA A 28 11.73 -17.88 -1.01
CA ALA A 28 11.83 -16.62 -1.75
C ALA A 28 10.72 -15.63 -1.35
N MET A 29 9.51 -16.13 -1.10
CA MET A 29 8.37 -15.33 -0.64
C MET A 29 8.60 -14.76 0.76
N GLU A 30 9.18 -15.53 1.69
CA GLU A 30 9.53 -15.05 3.03
C GLU A 30 10.61 -13.96 2.97
N PHE A 31 11.67 -14.16 2.18
CA PHE A 31 12.72 -13.13 1.97
C PHE A 31 12.19 -11.86 1.28
N TYR A 32 11.29 -12.01 0.30
CA TYR A 32 10.63 -10.87 -0.36
C TYR A 32 9.74 -10.09 0.63
N GLN A 33 8.96 -10.79 1.46
CA GLN A 33 8.16 -10.14 2.50
C GLN A 33 9.04 -9.46 3.55
N GLN A 34 10.18 -10.03 3.92
CA GLN A 34 11.10 -9.44 4.89
C GLN A 34 11.84 -8.21 4.33
N SER A 35 12.20 -8.22 3.04
CA SER A 35 12.83 -7.07 2.36
C SER A 35 11.84 -5.93 2.04
N VAL A 36 10.58 -6.25 1.74
CA VAL A 36 9.49 -5.26 1.62
C VAL A 36 9.08 -4.69 2.99
N ARG A 37 9.09 -5.50 4.05
CA ARG A 37 8.87 -5.03 5.44
C ARG A 37 10.07 -4.28 6.03
N GLY A 38 11.29 -4.56 5.57
CA GLY A 38 12.53 -3.90 6.00
C GLY A 38 12.65 -2.43 5.58
N ARG A 39 11.82 -1.96 4.64
CA ARG A 39 11.69 -0.54 4.29
C ARG A 39 10.71 0.22 5.19
N SER A 40 10.07 -0.48 6.12
CA SER A 40 9.16 0.05 7.14
C SER A 40 9.81 -0.04 8.53
N SER A 41 11.02 0.51 8.70
CA SER A 41 11.70 0.63 10.00
C SER A 41 11.10 1.69 10.93
N ALA A 42 9.87 2.13 10.67
CA ALA A 42 9.06 2.80 11.68
C ALA A 42 7.90 1.85 11.98
N GLY A 43 8.01 1.11 13.09
CA GLY A 43 6.87 0.37 13.63
C GLY A 43 5.64 1.28 13.77
N PRO A 44 4.43 0.71 13.92
CA PRO A 44 3.27 1.53 14.26
C PRO A 44 3.64 2.38 15.48
N PRO A 45 3.40 3.70 15.43
CA PRO A 45 3.77 4.57 16.53
C PRO A 45 3.15 4.07 17.85
N PRO A 46 3.78 4.37 19.00
CA PRO A 46 3.23 4.00 20.30
C PRO A 46 1.74 4.38 20.38
N ARG A 47 0.91 3.44 20.85
CA ARG A 47 -0.54 3.61 20.93
C ARG A 47 -0.86 4.89 21.69
N GLY A 48 -1.47 5.85 21.01
CA GLY A 48 -1.93 7.11 21.58
C GLY A 48 -1.25 8.36 21.01
N GLU A 49 -0.09 8.22 20.38
CA GLU A 49 0.67 9.40 19.93
C GLU A 49 0.53 9.63 18.41
N SER A 50 -0.13 10.73 18.05
CA SER A 50 -0.25 11.13 16.65
C SER A 50 1.14 11.47 16.06
N ALA A 51 1.32 11.27 14.74
CA ALA A 51 2.56 11.68 14.06
C ALA A 51 2.89 13.16 14.27
N ARG A 52 1.84 13.97 14.43
CA ARG A 52 1.93 15.38 14.77
C ARG A 52 2.51 15.61 16.16
N GLU A 53 2.05 14.87 17.17
CA GLU A 53 2.54 15.05 18.54
C GLU A 53 4.04 14.71 18.64
N ARG A 54 4.49 13.66 17.93
CA ARG A 54 5.92 13.34 17.82
C ARG A 54 6.72 14.47 17.16
N HIS A 55 6.16 15.08 16.11
CA HIS A 55 6.82 16.20 15.46
C HIS A 55 6.93 17.42 16.37
N LEU A 56 5.85 17.73 17.11
CA LEU A 56 5.86 18.80 18.11
C LEU A 56 6.89 18.53 19.20
N GLN A 57 6.91 17.33 19.79
CA GLN A 57 7.88 16.97 20.83
C GLN A 57 9.33 17.02 20.33
N TYR A 58 9.57 16.61 19.08
CA TYR A 58 10.86 16.76 18.45
C TYR A 58 11.29 18.24 18.40
N LEU A 59 10.41 19.13 17.95
CA LEU A 59 10.70 20.58 17.91
C LEU A 59 10.90 21.17 19.31
N VAL A 60 10.09 20.77 20.28
CA VAL A 60 10.24 21.20 21.68
C VAL A 60 11.63 20.84 22.21
N LYS A 61 12.06 19.59 21.99
CA LYS A 61 13.35 19.08 22.46
C LYS A 61 14.53 19.77 21.76
N GLU A 62 14.51 19.80 20.43
CA GLU A 62 15.65 20.29 19.64
C GLU A 62 15.81 21.82 19.71
N LEU A 63 14.71 22.56 19.90
CA LEU A 63 14.73 24.02 19.95
C LEU A 63 14.63 24.58 21.37
N GLY A 64 14.45 23.74 22.39
CA GLY A 64 14.31 24.17 23.78
C GLY A 64 13.10 25.10 24.00
N LEU A 65 11.96 24.77 23.39
CA LEU A 65 10.78 25.65 23.38
C LEU A 65 10.21 25.85 24.79
N THR A 66 9.84 27.09 25.12
CA THR A 66 9.08 27.39 26.33
C THR A 66 7.65 26.83 26.23
N PRO A 67 6.90 26.74 27.35
CA PRO A 67 5.49 26.31 27.30
C PRO A 67 4.63 27.17 26.36
N GLU A 68 4.84 28.49 26.36
CA GLU A 68 4.13 29.41 25.47
C GLU A 68 4.49 29.18 24.00
N GLN A 69 5.77 29.01 23.68
CA GLN A 69 6.22 28.70 22.32
C GLN A 69 5.69 27.35 21.84
N THR A 70 5.66 26.36 22.72
CA THR A 70 5.13 25.01 22.41
C THR A 70 3.65 25.09 22.01
N GLU A 71 2.85 25.87 22.72
CA GLU A 71 1.43 26.07 22.39
C GLU A 71 1.25 26.81 21.06
N ASN A 72 2.10 27.80 20.77
CA ASN A 72 2.08 28.50 19.48
C ASN A 72 2.47 27.56 18.32
N VAL A 73 3.52 26.73 18.48
CA VAL A 73 3.91 25.74 17.47
C VAL A 73 2.81 24.70 17.29
N ARG A 74 2.17 24.24 18.38
CA ARG A 74 1.02 23.35 18.33
C ARG A 74 -0.07 23.92 17.41
N ARG A 75 -0.46 25.18 17.63
CA ARG A 75 -1.48 25.87 16.82
C ARG A 75 -1.09 25.98 15.35
N ILE A 76 0.14 26.40 15.05
CA ILE A 76 0.66 26.49 13.67
C ILE A 76 0.55 25.14 12.95
N LEU A 77 0.95 24.06 13.62
CA LEU A 77 0.87 22.71 13.06
C LEU A 77 -0.59 22.25 12.82
N ASP A 78 -1.54 22.68 13.65
CA ASP A 78 -2.97 22.40 13.44
C ASP A 78 -3.54 23.18 12.26
N GLU A 79 -3.28 24.48 12.19
CA GLU A 79 -3.73 25.35 11.10
C GLU A 79 -3.17 24.86 9.75
N THR A 80 -1.86 24.58 9.71
CA THR A 80 -1.20 24.04 8.52
C THR A 80 -1.83 22.71 8.07
N ARG A 81 -2.19 21.84 9.02
CA ARG A 81 -2.90 20.59 8.68
C ARG A 81 -4.26 20.88 8.03
N GLN A 82 -5.02 21.82 8.58
CA GLN A 82 -6.33 22.18 8.03
C GLN A 82 -6.20 22.76 6.61
N GLU A 83 -5.20 23.59 6.36
CA GLU A 83 -4.90 24.12 5.02
C GLU A 83 -4.60 22.99 4.02
N PHE A 84 -3.76 22.03 4.40
CA PHE A 84 -3.49 20.86 3.54
C PHE A 84 -4.74 20.00 3.29
N LEU A 85 -5.61 19.82 4.29
CA LEU A 85 -6.86 19.09 4.13
C LEU A 85 -7.82 19.80 3.17
N GLN A 86 -7.93 21.13 3.27
CA GLN A 86 -8.72 21.95 2.35
C GLN A 86 -8.19 21.84 0.93
N LEU A 87 -6.89 22.06 0.72
CA LEU A 87 -6.25 21.93 -0.58
C LEU A 87 -6.46 20.53 -1.19
N ARG A 88 -6.33 19.47 -0.38
CA ARG A 88 -6.60 18.09 -0.82
C ARG A 88 -8.03 17.94 -1.32
N ASN A 89 -9.01 18.48 -0.60
CA ASN A 89 -10.43 18.41 -0.97
C ASN A 89 -10.72 19.18 -2.26
N GLU A 90 -10.14 20.37 -2.43
CA GLU A 90 -10.26 21.18 -3.64
C GLU A 90 -9.64 20.51 -4.87
N MET A 91 -8.49 19.86 -4.68
CA MET A 91 -7.77 19.19 -5.77
C MET A 91 -8.35 17.82 -6.12
N ARG A 92 -9.06 17.17 -5.19
CA ARG A 92 -9.68 15.85 -5.38
C ARG A 92 -10.47 15.71 -6.69
N PRO A 93 -11.42 16.60 -7.05
CA PRO A 93 -12.16 16.48 -8.31
C PRO A 93 -11.25 16.54 -9.54
N ARG A 94 -10.18 17.34 -9.52
CA ARG A 94 -9.22 17.43 -10.64
C ARG A 94 -8.50 16.10 -10.85
N PHE A 95 -8.11 15.42 -9.77
CA PHE A 95 -7.50 14.10 -9.86
C PHE A 95 -8.46 13.03 -10.37
N GLU A 96 -9.72 13.04 -9.93
CA GLU A 96 -10.71 12.08 -10.42
C GLU A 96 -11.02 12.29 -11.91
N GLU A 97 -11.04 13.53 -12.37
CA GLU A 97 -11.23 13.84 -13.78
C GLU A 97 -10.08 13.32 -14.66
N ILE A 98 -8.83 13.50 -14.22
CA ILE A 98 -7.65 12.95 -14.91
C ILE A 98 -7.75 11.42 -14.99
N ARG A 99 -8.14 10.76 -13.89
CA ARG A 99 -8.32 9.30 -13.84
C ARG A 99 -9.43 8.84 -14.79
N ARG A 100 -10.58 9.52 -14.79
CA ARG A 100 -11.71 9.22 -15.69
C ARG A 100 -11.28 9.30 -17.14
N ARG A 101 -10.65 10.40 -17.55
CA ARG A 101 -10.15 10.58 -18.91
C ARG A 101 -9.11 9.54 -19.30
N SER A 102 -8.22 9.17 -18.38
CA SER A 102 -7.24 8.10 -18.62
C SER A 102 -7.93 6.75 -18.83
N ARG A 103 -8.95 6.41 -18.03
CA ARG A 103 -9.73 5.17 -18.18
C ARG A 103 -10.44 5.10 -19.52
N GLU A 104 -11.06 6.19 -19.96
CA GLU A 104 -11.74 6.26 -21.26
C GLU A 104 -10.78 6.02 -22.42
N ARG A 105 -9.61 6.68 -22.39
CA ARG A 105 -8.57 6.50 -23.41
C ARG A 105 -8.01 5.09 -23.44
N LEU A 106 -7.81 4.47 -22.27
CA LEU A 106 -7.37 3.08 -22.17
C LEU A 106 -8.46 2.13 -22.69
N ARG A 107 -9.72 2.34 -22.31
CA ARG A 107 -10.85 1.53 -22.80
C ARG A 107 -10.95 1.53 -24.32
N ALA A 108 -10.74 2.68 -24.95
CA ALA A 108 -10.87 2.85 -26.40
C ALA A 108 -9.87 2.03 -27.22
N VAL A 109 -8.75 1.60 -26.64
CA VAL A 109 -7.75 0.77 -27.34
C VAL A 109 -7.90 -0.73 -27.07
N LEU A 110 -8.91 -1.13 -26.27
CA LEU A 110 -9.16 -2.51 -25.89
C LEU A 110 -10.22 -3.16 -26.78
N THR A 111 -10.05 -4.46 -27.04
CA THR A 111 -11.10 -5.31 -27.64
C THR A 111 -12.32 -5.42 -26.71
N PRO A 112 -13.52 -5.73 -27.24
CA PRO A 112 -14.72 -5.88 -26.42
C PRO A 112 -14.54 -6.84 -25.23
N GLU A 113 -13.86 -7.97 -25.44
CA GLU A 113 -13.59 -8.96 -24.39
C GLU A 113 -12.63 -8.42 -23.31
N GLN A 114 -11.65 -7.60 -23.71
CA GLN A 114 -10.73 -6.94 -22.78
C GLN A 114 -11.41 -5.79 -22.02
N GLN A 115 -12.36 -5.08 -22.63
CA GLN A 115 -13.11 -4.01 -21.96
C GLN A 115 -13.90 -4.54 -20.76
N ALA A 116 -14.57 -5.69 -20.90
CA ALA A 116 -15.29 -6.31 -19.78
C ALA A 116 -14.36 -6.64 -18.59
N ARG A 117 -13.17 -7.19 -18.87
CA ARG A 117 -12.17 -7.47 -17.83
C ARG A 117 -11.61 -6.18 -17.21
N PHE A 118 -11.41 -5.16 -18.02
CA PHE A 118 -10.93 -3.85 -17.56
C PHE A 118 -11.94 -3.17 -16.62
N ASP A 119 -13.23 -3.22 -16.94
CA ASP A 119 -14.29 -2.67 -16.07
C ASP A 119 -14.34 -3.34 -14.71
N GLU A 120 -14.23 -4.67 -14.69
CA GLU A 120 -14.19 -5.41 -13.44
C GLU A 120 -12.96 -5.03 -12.61
N LEU A 121 -11.79 -4.91 -13.25
CA LEU A 121 -10.56 -4.47 -12.58
C LEU A 121 -10.73 -3.07 -11.98
N MET A 122 -11.26 -2.12 -12.76
CA MET A 122 -11.48 -0.74 -12.29
C MET A 122 -12.47 -0.70 -11.13
N ARG A 123 -13.57 -1.48 -11.19
CA ARG A 123 -14.55 -1.57 -10.09
C ARG A 123 -13.91 -2.06 -8.80
N ARG A 124 -13.13 -3.14 -8.84
CA ARG A 124 -12.42 -3.68 -7.66
C ARG A 124 -11.47 -2.64 -7.07
N MET A 125 -10.72 -1.94 -7.92
CA MET A 125 -9.81 -0.88 -7.47
C MET A 125 -10.55 0.30 -6.82
N ASP A 126 -11.72 0.67 -7.33
CA ASP A 126 -12.52 1.76 -6.75
C ASP A 126 -13.14 1.36 -5.41
N GLU A 127 -13.62 0.12 -5.28
CA GLU A 127 -14.09 -0.43 -4.00
C GLU A 127 -12.98 -0.49 -2.94
N GLU A 128 -11.78 -0.89 -3.33
CA GLU A 128 -10.62 -0.85 -2.44
C GLU A 128 -10.29 0.58 -2.00
N ARG A 129 -10.33 1.55 -2.93
CA ARG A 129 -10.10 2.97 -2.60
C ARG A 129 -11.16 3.51 -1.66
N GLU A 130 -12.43 3.16 -1.85
CA GLU A 130 -13.52 3.56 -0.98
C GLU A 130 -13.39 2.96 0.42
N ARG A 131 -13.01 1.67 0.52
CA ARG A 131 -12.69 1.03 1.80
C ARG A 131 -11.56 1.75 2.52
N HIS A 132 -10.45 2.03 1.84
CA HIS A 132 -9.33 2.78 2.43
C HIS A 132 -9.72 4.21 2.83
N ARG A 133 -10.64 4.87 2.10
CA ARG A 133 -11.18 6.18 2.50
C ARG A 133 -12.06 6.09 3.74
N ARG A 134 -12.87 5.03 3.86
CA ARG A 134 -13.76 4.78 5.00
C ARG A 134 -13.02 4.34 6.26
N ASP A 135 -11.98 3.53 6.08
CA ASP A 135 -11.19 2.91 7.15
C ASP A 135 -9.91 3.69 7.47
N GLY A 136 -9.62 4.76 6.72
CA GLY A 136 -8.61 5.75 7.09
C GLY A 136 -8.92 6.34 8.47
N PRO A 137 -7.90 6.82 9.21
CA PRO A 137 -8.12 7.34 10.56
C PRO A 137 -9.24 8.38 10.52
N LYS A 138 -10.32 8.12 11.25
CA LYS A 138 -11.40 9.09 11.45
C LYS A 138 -10.76 10.31 12.09
N GLU A 139 -10.54 11.35 11.30
CA GLU A 139 -10.12 12.67 11.78
C GLU A 139 -11.33 13.24 12.52
N GLN A 140 -11.46 12.88 13.80
CA GLN A 140 -12.29 13.59 14.78
C GLN A 140 -11.56 14.84 15.23
#